data_AF-A0A4Q2XHS6-F1
#
_entry.id   AF-A0A4Q2XHS6-F1
#
_cell.length_a   1.000
_cell.length_b   1.000
_cell.length_c   1.000
_cell.angle_alpha   90.00
_cell.angle_beta   90.00
_cell.angle_gamma   90.00
#
_symmetry.space_group_name_H-M   'P 1'
#
loop_
_entity.id
_entity.type
_entity.pdbx_description
1 polymer ?
#
loop_
_entity_poly.entity_id
_entity_poly.type
_entity_poly.pdbx_seq_one_letter_code
_entity_poly.pdbx_strand_id
1 'polypeptide(L)'
;MLPKTIGIRYPVWSSYGPAVLRGITSFSELHDPWRIVTENDSYGEMEAVRIDRDWEGDGLVLFRATDEELEVFRQKGIAVVVTSSEGPAGGFPRVIPDNAAIGRLAAEHLVSCGLPHYAFIGRGETLYLEPEHASGTRRYTRERLGGYKMAMAGVAKRPVVKLLTGRPLWEAGTWREVEEEVAEFMKQLPLPCGLFAADDALAAVVMRVAAKCGIRVPEDCALIGYGNDSPYCFASVPSLSTIAHPSVEIGRLAAQRLAEQFDGTGKHGRIDRLTLTTDDILPRGSSDTLGIPDPEIKKLVSFIRLNAPNDTVRVSELTTMTDLSLTTIKARFSEFLGHSPKEEIQRVRLQHLKALLKESRLPLPEIVDRMCFSSGQDLSRFFLRATGQSPTDYRAGSAAQPTKDGAGEGWGVVFDLDGTLIDTEMIYYEAYRRALEAQGFHLAPEEHEKEFTGACNAEIEKRVATLLPETFDQARFHREWRRHFTMMLTESPPVPLEGVIDALETLTERGVPVGLASSSDLAHIELSLEKAGLRGYFSILAAGDEVERGKPDPEVYLLCCERMGIDPLRSHSVEDSTRGVRAGVAAGLHVFLLTGGKPEVPQEKDQVSLVSSIAEVPWACLEPRMIG
;
A
#
# COMPACT_ATOMS: atom_id res chain seq x y z
N MET A 1 -22.26 4.85 26.52
CA MET A 1 -21.45 3.71 27.03
C MET A 1 -20.11 4.29 27.47
N LEU A 2 -19.49 3.81 28.56
CA LEU A 2 -18.14 4.27 28.90
C LEU A 2 -17.15 3.79 27.83
N PRO A 3 -16.14 4.60 27.44
CA PRO A 3 -15.16 4.18 26.45
C PRO A 3 -14.36 2.98 27.00
N LYS A 4 -14.13 1.99 26.13
CA LYS A 4 -13.31 0.82 26.45
C LYS A 4 -11.89 1.25 26.82
N THR A 5 -11.32 0.61 27.84
CA THR A 5 -9.96 0.86 28.32
C THR A 5 -8.99 -0.15 27.74
N ILE A 6 -8.01 0.33 26.98
CA ILE A 6 -7.06 -0.52 26.27
C ILE A 6 -5.65 -0.27 26.78
N GLY A 7 -5.03 -1.30 27.35
CA GLY A 7 -3.64 -1.29 27.78
C GLY A 7 -2.70 -1.64 26.65
N ILE A 8 -1.59 -0.90 26.51
CA ILE A 8 -0.55 -1.16 25.51
C ILE A 8 0.79 -1.30 26.23
N ARG A 9 1.39 -2.50 26.13
CA ARG A 9 2.67 -2.83 26.76
C ARG A 9 3.74 -3.08 25.72
N TYR A 10 4.66 -2.12 25.59
CA TYR A 10 5.84 -2.21 24.72
C TYR A 10 7.10 -1.90 25.52
N PRO A 11 8.20 -2.63 25.26
CA PRO A 11 9.45 -2.34 25.94
C PRO A 11 9.99 -0.98 25.51
N VAL A 12 10.53 -0.22 26.47
CA VAL A 12 11.08 1.13 26.27
C VAL A 12 12.21 1.20 25.24
N TRP A 13 12.94 0.09 25.04
CA TRP A 13 14.00 -0.01 24.05
C TRP A 13 13.49 -0.27 22.64
N SER A 14 12.21 -0.63 22.46
CA SER A 14 11.65 -0.85 21.13
C SER A 14 11.21 0.48 20.53
N SER A 15 11.90 0.85 19.46
CA SER A 15 11.57 1.95 18.55
C SER A 15 10.22 1.80 17.83
N TYR A 16 9.64 0.60 17.82
CA TYR A 16 8.38 0.32 17.12
C TYR A 16 7.15 0.76 17.92
N GLY A 17 7.24 0.82 19.26
CA GLY A 17 6.11 1.12 20.15
C GLY A 17 5.33 2.39 19.78
N PRO A 18 5.99 3.56 19.61
CA PRO A 18 5.29 4.79 19.23
C PRO A 18 4.57 4.70 17.88
N ALA A 19 5.09 3.93 16.93
CA ALA A 19 4.46 3.77 15.61
C ALA A 19 3.26 2.81 15.67
N VAL A 20 3.36 1.75 16.47
CA VAL A 20 2.22 0.85 16.75
C VAL A 20 1.11 1.63 17.46
N LEU A 21 1.44 2.44 18.45
CA LEU A 21 0.49 3.29 19.15
C LEU A 21 -0.27 4.21 18.18
N ARG A 22 0.43 4.86 17.23
CA ARG A 22 -0.22 5.66 16.19
C ARG A 22 -1.22 4.86 15.35
N GLY A 23 -0.89 3.61 15.00
CA GLY A 23 -1.81 2.74 14.29
C GLY A 23 -3.07 2.43 15.08
N ILE A 24 -2.92 2.16 16.38
CA ILE A 24 -4.03 1.89 17.30
C ILE A 24 -4.92 3.12 17.49
N THR A 25 -4.33 4.29 17.72
CA THR A 25 -5.10 5.53 17.92
C THR A 25 -5.84 5.93 16.65
N SER A 26 -5.21 5.81 15.48
CA SER A 26 -5.86 6.10 14.18
C SER A 26 -7.05 5.18 13.93
N PHE A 27 -6.95 3.90 14.30
CA PHE A 27 -8.09 2.98 14.21
C PHE A 27 -9.22 3.37 15.15
N SER A 28 -8.89 3.68 16.41
CA SER A 28 -9.87 4.05 17.44
C SER A 28 -10.63 5.33 17.08
N GLU A 29 -9.95 6.34 16.54
CA GLU A 29 -10.58 7.60 16.12
C GLU A 29 -11.65 7.42 15.03
N LEU A 30 -11.53 6.38 14.21
CA LEU A 30 -12.44 6.12 13.08
C LEU A 30 -13.62 5.19 13.43
N HIS A 31 -13.57 4.48 14.55
CA HIS A 31 -14.59 3.47 14.91
C HIS A 31 -15.28 3.84 16.22
N ASP A 32 -14.54 3.80 17.34
CA ASP A 32 -15.01 4.15 18.68
C ASP A 32 -13.83 4.68 19.51
N PRO A 33 -14.00 5.82 20.22
CA PRO A 33 -12.93 6.37 21.03
C PRO A 33 -12.63 5.47 22.23
N TRP A 34 -11.41 4.95 22.30
CA TRP A 34 -10.90 4.12 23.39
C TRP A 34 -10.08 4.96 24.36
N ARG A 35 -10.16 4.63 25.65
CA ARG A 35 -9.22 5.12 26.66
C ARG A 35 -7.93 4.31 26.57
N ILE A 36 -6.91 4.87 25.94
CA ILE A 36 -5.62 4.22 25.80
C ILE A 36 -4.77 4.44 27.05
N VAL A 37 -4.21 3.34 27.58
CA VAL A 37 -3.32 3.31 28.74
C VAL A 37 -2.00 2.67 28.31
N THR A 38 -0.87 3.31 28.61
CA THR A 38 0.48 2.76 28.37
C THR A 38 1.21 2.66 29.69
N GLU A 39 2.16 1.72 29.80
CA GLU A 39 3.03 1.70 30.97
C GLU A 39 3.80 3.01 31.07
N ASN A 40 3.86 3.55 32.28
CA ASN A 40 4.56 4.78 32.57
C ASN A 40 5.25 4.69 33.92
N ASP A 41 6.52 5.07 33.95
CA ASP A 41 7.31 5.29 35.15
C ASP A 41 8.01 6.64 34.99
N SER A 42 7.26 7.71 35.23
CA SER A 42 7.75 9.09 35.14
C SER A 42 8.39 9.56 36.45
N TYR A 43 8.94 8.64 37.25
CA TYR A 43 9.60 8.93 38.53
C TYR A 43 8.74 9.81 39.48
N GLY A 44 7.42 9.65 39.44
CA GLY A 44 6.46 10.37 40.29
C GLY A 44 5.82 11.61 39.68
N GLU A 45 6.11 11.98 38.43
CA GLU A 45 5.39 13.05 37.73
C GLU A 45 3.95 12.65 37.35
N MET A 46 3.70 11.35 37.20
CA MET A 46 2.40 10.74 36.91
C MET A 46 2.26 9.46 37.73
N GLU A 47 1.01 9.04 37.95
CA GLU A 47 0.72 7.73 38.54
C GLU A 47 1.38 6.63 37.71
N ALA A 48 2.12 5.75 38.39
CA ALA A 48 2.77 4.63 37.73
C ALA A 48 1.72 3.64 37.26
N VAL A 49 1.68 3.38 35.96
CA VAL A 49 0.79 2.39 35.37
C VAL A 49 1.59 1.15 35.04
N ARG A 50 1.20 0.01 35.62
CA ARG A 50 1.73 -1.30 35.31
C ARG A 50 0.67 -2.11 34.57
N ILE A 51 1.06 -2.73 33.48
CA ILE A 51 0.21 -3.66 32.74
C ILE A 51 0.74 -5.06 33.07
N ASP A 52 0.33 -5.58 34.22
CA ASP A 52 0.70 -6.91 34.71
C ASP A 52 -0.57 -7.77 34.92
N ARG A 53 -0.43 -8.90 35.62
CA ARG A 53 -1.54 -9.82 35.89
C ARG A 53 -2.69 -9.17 36.67
N ASP A 54 -2.43 -8.12 37.44
CA ASP A 54 -3.43 -7.43 38.26
C ASP A 54 -4.16 -6.33 37.47
N TRP A 55 -3.72 -6.03 36.24
CA TRP A 55 -4.33 -5.01 35.39
C TRP A 55 -5.84 -5.24 35.16
N GLU A 56 -6.57 -4.13 35.09
CA GLU A 56 -8.01 -4.05 34.84
C GLU A 56 -8.30 -3.16 33.63
N GLY A 57 -9.15 -3.65 32.74
CA GLY A 57 -9.60 -2.95 31.54
C GLY A 57 -10.22 -3.93 30.55
N ASP A 58 -10.52 -3.44 29.35
CA ASP A 58 -11.26 -4.20 28.36
C ASP A 58 -10.34 -5.00 27.42
N GLY A 59 -9.20 -4.42 27.02
CA GLY A 59 -8.30 -5.08 26.07
C GLY A 59 -6.83 -4.72 26.21
N LEU A 60 -5.96 -5.58 25.67
CA LEU A 60 -4.51 -5.47 25.77
C LEU A 60 -3.83 -5.68 24.41
N VAL A 61 -2.92 -4.76 24.04
CA VAL A 61 -1.92 -4.99 22.99
C VAL A 61 -0.56 -5.18 23.65
N LEU A 62 -0.02 -6.39 23.55
CA LEU A 62 1.21 -6.79 24.24
C LEU A 62 2.31 -7.09 23.23
N PHE A 63 3.48 -6.47 23.39
CA PHE A 63 4.65 -6.89 22.63
C PHE A 63 4.97 -8.35 22.93
N ARG A 64 5.06 -8.71 24.22
CA ARG A 64 5.23 -10.08 24.71
C ARG A 64 4.43 -10.31 25.99
N ALA A 65 4.15 -11.57 26.26
CA ALA A 65 3.51 -12.05 27.48
C ALA A 65 4.00 -13.46 27.80
N THR A 66 3.85 -13.88 29.05
CA THR A 66 3.99 -15.27 29.49
C THR A 66 2.74 -16.09 29.23
N ASP A 67 2.87 -17.42 29.29
CA ASP A 67 1.70 -18.31 29.34
C ASP A 67 0.83 -18.03 30.58
N GLU A 68 1.45 -17.70 31.72
CA GLU A 68 0.74 -17.40 32.97
C GLU A 68 -0.10 -16.12 32.87
N GLU A 69 0.46 -15.03 32.34
CA GLU A 69 -0.26 -13.78 32.11
C GLU A 69 -1.42 -13.98 31.15
N LEU A 70 -1.19 -14.67 30.04
CA LEU A 70 -2.24 -14.92 29.04
C LEU A 70 -3.37 -15.78 29.62
N GLU A 71 -3.06 -16.73 30.50
CA GLU A 71 -4.08 -17.48 31.23
C GLU A 71 -4.92 -16.58 32.14
N VAL A 72 -4.27 -15.72 32.93
CA VAL A 72 -4.96 -14.76 33.81
C VAL A 72 -5.85 -13.82 33.01
N PHE A 73 -5.37 -13.26 31.90
CA PHE A 73 -6.15 -12.35 31.06
C PHE A 73 -7.36 -13.05 30.43
N ARG A 74 -7.22 -14.32 30.04
CA ARG A 74 -8.35 -15.11 29.53
C ARG A 74 -9.39 -15.37 30.61
N GLN A 75 -8.97 -15.72 31.82
CA GLN A 75 -9.89 -15.93 32.96
C GLN A 75 -10.63 -14.65 33.34
N LYS A 76 -9.97 -13.49 33.21
CA LYS A 76 -10.58 -12.17 33.39
C LYS A 76 -11.48 -11.73 32.22
N GLY A 77 -11.49 -12.46 31.10
CA GLY A 77 -12.26 -12.09 29.90
C GLY A 77 -11.72 -10.86 29.17
N ILE A 78 -10.43 -10.53 29.35
CA ILE A 78 -9.77 -9.40 28.70
C ILE A 78 -9.41 -9.81 27.27
N ALA A 79 -9.76 -8.96 26.29
CA ALA A 79 -9.35 -9.17 24.90
C ALA A 79 -7.83 -8.94 24.77
N VAL A 80 -7.10 -9.79 24.07
CA VAL A 80 -5.64 -9.65 23.94
C VAL A 80 -5.20 -9.81 22.50
N VAL A 81 -4.19 -9.04 22.10
CA VAL A 81 -3.45 -9.21 20.85
C VAL A 81 -1.95 -9.14 21.13
N VAL A 82 -1.18 -10.09 20.59
CA VAL A 82 0.28 -10.15 20.75
C VAL A 82 0.98 -9.70 19.46
N THR A 83 2.04 -8.90 19.57
CA THR A 83 2.68 -8.26 18.39
C THR A 83 4.16 -8.60 18.17
N SER A 84 4.80 -9.40 19.03
CA SER A 84 6.12 -9.97 18.76
C SER A 84 6.02 -11.28 17.99
N SER A 85 7.06 -11.70 17.28
CA SER A 85 7.17 -13.06 16.73
C SER A 85 7.64 -14.10 17.76
N GLU A 86 7.97 -13.64 18.97
CA GLU A 86 8.51 -14.45 20.07
C GLU A 86 7.50 -14.57 21.21
N GLY A 87 7.72 -15.53 22.10
CA GLY A 87 6.86 -15.81 23.24
C GLY A 87 5.54 -16.53 22.89
N PRO A 88 4.81 -17.01 23.89
CA PRO A 88 3.51 -17.64 23.71
C PRO A 88 2.45 -16.65 23.23
N ALA A 89 1.39 -17.18 22.60
CA ALA A 89 0.17 -16.42 22.27
C ALA A 89 -1.04 -16.86 23.09
N GLY A 90 -0.99 -18.02 23.79
CA GLY A 90 -2.11 -18.48 24.61
C GLY A 90 -3.45 -18.54 23.84
N GLY A 91 -3.44 -18.85 22.55
CA GLY A 91 -4.66 -18.84 21.72
C GLY A 91 -5.20 -17.46 21.33
N PHE A 92 -4.59 -16.36 21.79
CA PHE A 92 -4.95 -15.01 21.34
C PHE A 92 -4.39 -14.71 19.94
N PRO A 93 -5.02 -13.79 19.18
CA PRO A 93 -4.52 -13.32 17.89
C PRO A 93 -3.09 -12.77 17.97
N ARG A 94 -2.32 -12.99 16.91
CA ARG A 94 -0.96 -12.46 16.77
C ARG A 94 -0.81 -11.69 15.48
N VAL A 95 -0.34 -10.45 15.57
CA VAL A 95 -0.11 -9.56 14.42
C VAL A 95 1.37 -9.21 14.35
N ILE A 96 2.09 -9.73 13.34
CA ILE A 96 3.55 -9.63 13.26
C ILE A 96 4.03 -9.37 11.83
N PRO A 97 5.27 -8.89 11.62
CA PRO A 97 5.83 -8.84 10.28
C PRO A 97 6.07 -10.25 9.70
N ASP A 98 5.96 -10.39 8.38
CA ASP A 98 6.44 -11.55 7.63
C ASP A 98 7.97 -11.51 7.54
N ASN A 99 8.61 -12.09 8.55
CA ASN A 99 10.06 -12.21 8.63
C ASN A 99 10.67 -12.95 7.44
N ALA A 100 9.98 -13.90 6.82
CA ALA A 100 10.50 -14.60 5.65
C ALA A 100 10.47 -13.69 4.42
N ALA A 101 9.42 -12.90 4.22
CA ALA A 101 9.38 -11.88 3.18
C ALA A 101 10.51 -10.85 3.35
N ILE A 102 10.73 -10.38 4.57
CA ILE A 102 11.85 -9.46 4.89
C ILE A 102 13.20 -10.06 4.49
N GLY A 103 13.40 -11.35 4.79
CA GLY A 103 14.60 -12.07 4.38
C GLY A 103 14.79 -12.11 2.86
N ARG A 104 13.71 -12.35 2.10
CA ARG A 104 13.74 -12.35 0.63
C ARG A 104 14.08 -10.97 0.08
N LEU A 105 13.45 -9.92 0.59
CA LEU A 105 13.70 -8.54 0.17
C LEU A 105 15.15 -8.09 0.43
N ALA A 106 15.72 -8.45 1.56
CA ALA A 106 17.12 -8.15 1.86
C ALA A 106 18.06 -8.86 0.88
N ALA A 107 17.75 -10.10 0.50
CA ALA A 107 18.51 -10.84 -0.50
C ALA A 107 18.41 -10.21 -1.88
N GLU A 108 17.19 -9.91 -2.34
CA GLU A 108 16.94 -9.28 -3.64
C GLU A 108 17.66 -7.93 -3.75
N HIS A 109 17.62 -7.12 -2.69
CA HIS A 109 18.36 -5.86 -2.63
C HIS A 109 19.87 -6.07 -2.77
N LEU A 110 20.47 -6.95 -1.95
CA LEU A 110 21.91 -7.20 -2.01
C LEU A 110 22.32 -7.85 -3.34
N VAL A 111 21.48 -8.68 -3.96
CA VAL A 111 21.73 -9.23 -5.29
C VAL A 111 21.75 -8.12 -6.34
N SER A 112 20.82 -7.16 -6.27
CA SER A 112 20.81 -5.98 -7.15
C SER A 112 22.04 -5.07 -6.97
N CYS A 113 22.80 -5.21 -5.88
CA CYS A 113 24.08 -4.53 -5.70
C CYS A 113 25.22 -5.12 -6.57
N GLY A 114 25.01 -6.28 -7.20
CA GLY A 114 25.97 -6.89 -8.13
C GLY A 114 27.20 -7.52 -7.48
N LEU A 115 27.10 -7.91 -6.21
CA LEU A 115 28.22 -8.42 -5.40
C LEU A 115 28.48 -9.92 -5.67
N PRO A 116 29.74 -10.38 -5.63
CA PRO A 116 30.06 -11.78 -5.88
C PRO A 116 29.75 -12.69 -4.67
N HIS A 117 29.80 -12.14 -3.46
CA HIS A 117 29.61 -12.88 -2.21
C HIS A 117 28.48 -12.29 -1.36
N TYR A 118 27.87 -13.14 -0.54
CA TYR A 118 26.75 -12.77 0.32
C TYR A 118 26.90 -13.35 1.70
N ALA A 119 26.37 -12.65 2.68
CA ALA A 119 26.45 -13.03 4.07
C ALA A 119 25.18 -12.64 4.83
N PHE A 120 24.92 -13.34 5.93
CA PHE A 120 23.88 -13.04 6.90
C PHE A 120 24.48 -13.05 8.29
N ILE A 121 24.16 -12.05 9.10
CA ILE A 121 24.47 -12.04 10.53
C ILE A 121 23.21 -11.78 11.34
N GLY A 122 22.99 -12.63 12.34
CA GLY A 122 21.89 -12.48 13.27
C GLY A 122 22.24 -13.07 14.62
N ARG A 123 21.37 -12.87 15.62
CA ARG A 123 21.54 -13.50 16.93
C ARG A 123 20.88 -14.88 16.92
N GLY A 124 21.67 -15.92 17.24
CA GLY A 124 21.23 -17.31 17.15
C GLY A 124 20.30 -17.72 18.29
N GLU A 125 20.69 -17.41 19.51
CA GLU A 125 19.97 -17.78 20.72
C GLU A 125 19.73 -16.57 21.61
N THR A 126 18.73 -16.71 22.47
CA THR A 126 18.51 -15.82 23.59
C THR A 126 18.57 -16.65 24.84
N LEU A 127 19.46 -16.30 25.76
CA LEU A 127 19.41 -16.72 27.16
C LEU A 127 18.33 -15.94 27.93
N TYR A 128 17.21 -15.54 27.29
CA TYR A 128 16.05 -15.12 28.09
C TYR A 128 15.69 -16.36 28.91
N LEU A 129 16.11 -16.36 30.18
CA LEU A 129 15.81 -17.33 31.22
C LEU A 129 14.95 -16.65 32.30
N GLU A 130 14.39 -15.48 31.99
CA GLU A 130 13.34 -14.88 32.79
C GLU A 130 12.09 -15.77 32.68
N PRO A 131 11.58 -16.33 33.79
CA PRO A 131 10.31 -17.07 33.78
C PRO A 131 9.16 -16.25 33.18
N GLU A 132 9.28 -14.92 33.29
CA GLU A 132 8.37 -13.91 32.79
C GLU A 132 8.48 -13.59 31.27
N HIS A 133 9.50 -14.10 30.55
CA HIS A 133 9.67 -13.77 29.12
C HIS A 133 10.26 -14.89 28.23
N ALA A 134 10.37 -16.15 28.69
CA ALA A 134 11.17 -17.18 28.01
C ALA A 134 10.47 -18.50 27.63
N SER A 135 10.56 -18.91 26.34
CA SER A 135 11.69 -19.72 25.84
C SER A 135 11.68 -19.89 24.29
N GLY A 136 12.85 -20.14 23.69
CA GLY A 136 12.99 -20.93 22.45
C GLY A 136 13.32 -20.21 21.14
N THR A 137 14.61 -19.96 20.88
CA THR A 137 15.22 -19.46 19.62
C THR A 137 14.72 -18.11 19.11
N ARG A 138 15.63 -17.23 18.64
CA ARG A 138 15.18 -15.99 17.98
C ARG A 138 14.45 -16.30 16.68
N ARG A 139 13.13 -16.47 16.77
CA ARG A 139 12.29 -17.01 15.71
C ARG A 139 12.37 -16.12 14.49
N TYR A 140 12.29 -14.81 14.70
CA TYR A 140 12.37 -13.83 13.62
C TYR A 140 13.73 -13.89 12.90
N THR A 141 14.86 -14.10 13.59
CA THR A 141 16.18 -14.24 12.95
C THR A 141 16.21 -15.45 12.03
N ARG A 142 15.67 -16.59 12.48
CA ARG A 142 15.61 -17.81 11.66
C ARG A 142 14.64 -17.68 10.49
N GLU A 143 13.48 -17.07 10.70
CA GLU A 143 12.51 -16.81 9.63
C GLU A 143 13.11 -15.88 8.56
N ARG A 144 13.80 -14.81 8.96
CA ARG A 144 14.57 -13.92 8.07
C ARG A 144 15.68 -14.66 7.34
N LEU A 145 16.48 -15.45 8.05
CA LEU A 145 17.51 -16.28 7.42
C LEU A 145 16.93 -17.29 6.43
N GLY A 146 15.77 -17.88 6.73
CA GLY A 146 15.05 -18.81 5.86
C GLY A 146 14.66 -18.13 4.55
N GLY A 147 13.98 -16.98 4.64
CA GLY A 147 13.64 -16.16 3.47
C GLY A 147 14.86 -15.74 2.66
N TYR A 148 15.92 -15.30 3.34
CA TYR A 148 17.19 -14.90 2.72
C TYR A 148 17.84 -16.04 1.95
N LYS A 149 17.93 -17.24 2.55
CA LYS A 149 18.47 -18.44 1.89
C LYS A 149 17.63 -18.88 0.69
N MET A 150 16.30 -18.80 0.79
CA MET A 150 15.40 -19.15 -0.31
C MET A 150 15.63 -18.25 -1.52
N ALA A 151 15.68 -16.93 -1.32
CA ALA A 151 15.95 -15.99 -2.41
C ALA A 151 17.36 -16.17 -3.00
N MET A 152 18.39 -16.38 -2.17
CA MET A 152 19.75 -16.64 -2.62
C MET A 152 19.87 -17.94 -3.45
N ALA A 153 19.12 -18.99 -3.07
CA ALA A 153 19.08 -20.23 -3.83
C ALA A 153 18.49 -20.03 -5.24
N GLY A 154 17.50 -19.14 -5.38
CA GLY A 154 16.90 -18.78 -6.67
C GLY A 154 17.89 -18.19 -7.67
N VAL A 155 18.97 -17.57 -7.19
CA VAL A 155 20.06 -17.01 -8.02
C VAL A 155 21.37 -17.82 -7.92
N ALA A 156 21.28 -19.08 -7.47
CA ALA A 156 22.42 -20.00 -7.32
C ALA A 156 23.56 -19.46 -6.43
N LYS A 157 23.25 -18.63 -5.43
CA LYS A 157 24.20 -18.10 -4.44
C LYS A 157 24.05 -18.82 -3.10
N ARG A 158 25.16 -18.93 -2.36
CA ARG A 158 25.17 -19.49 -0.99
C ARG A 158 25.77 -18.47 -0.03
N PRO A 159 24.99 -17.94 0.91
CA PRO A 159 25.50 -16.95 1.83
C PRO A 159 26.31 -17.57 2.97
N VAL A 160 27.35 -16.87 3.42
CA VAL A 160 28.03 -17.15 4.69
C VAL A 160 27.10 -16.73 5.84
N VAL A 161 26.88 -17.60 6.83
CA VAL A 161 25.91 -17.33 7.90
C VAL A 161 26.62 -17.31 9.25
N LYS A 162 26.43 -16.22 10.01
CA LYS A 162 26.81 -16.14 11.42
C LYS A 162 25.59 -15.93 12.29
N LEU A 163 25.37 -16.89 13.18
CA LEU A 163 24.47 -16.74 14.30
C LEU A 163 25.32 -16.46 15.54
N LEU A 164 25.21 -15.24 16.07
CA LEU A 164 25.93 -14.82 17.26
C LEU A 164 25.48 -15.63 18.48
N THR A 165 26.43 -15.88 19.38
CA THR A 165 26.18 -16.54 20.66
C THR A 165 25.16 -15.74 21.47
N GLY A 166 24.16 -16.44 22.01
CA GLY A 166 23.14 -15.83 22.87
C GLY A 166 23.76 -15.38 24.18
N ARG A 167 23.72 -14.08 24.46
CA ARG A 167 24.24 -13.48 25.70
C ARG A 167 23.21 -12.50 26.30
N PRO A 168 23.11 -12.40 27.63
CA PRO A 168 22.28 -11.40 28.29
C PRO A 168 22.83 -9.99 28.02
N LEU A 169 22.12 -9.21 27.21
CA LEU A 169 22.60 -7.88 26.76
C LEU A 169 22.50 -6.80 27.83
N TRP A 170 21.76 -7.06 28.91
CA TRP A 170 21.68 -6.19 30.08
C TRP A 170 22.91 -6.32 30.99
N GLU A 171 23.73 -7.36 30.82
CA GLU A 171 24.97 -7.50 31.58
C GLU A 171 26.06 -6.55 31.06
N ALA A 172 26.70 -5.86 31.99
CA ALA A 172 27.76 -4.91 31.68
C ALA A 172 28.94 -5.64 31.01
N GLY A 173 29.37 -5.14 29.84
CA GLY A 173 30.52 -5.69 29.11
C GLY A 173 30.17 -6.68 28.01
N THR A 174 28.94 -7.23 27.97
CA THR A 174 28.47 -8.17 26.91
C THR A 174 28.67 -7.61 25.50
N TRP A 175 28.59 -6.30 25.33
CA TRP A 175 28.81 -5.64 24.03
C TRP A 175 30.22 -5.90 23.47
N ARG A 176 31.25 -6.08 24.31
CA ARG A 176 32.63 -6.36 23.87
C ARG A 176 32.72 -7.73 23.21
N GLU A 177 32.13 -8.74 23.85
CA GLU A 177 32.11 -10.10 23.33
C GLU A 177 31.30 -10.19 22.03
N VAL A 178 30.21 -9.42 21.92
CA VAL A 178 29.48 -9.26 20.67
C VAL A 178 30.36 -8.61 19.60
N GLU A 179 31.08 -7.54 19.90
CA GLU A 179 31.98 -6.89 18.94
C GLU A 179 33.13 -7.81 18.51
N GLU A 180 33.72 -8.58 19.42
CA GLU A 180 34.77 -9.56 19.13
C GLU A 180 34.28 -10.65 18.18
N GLU A 181 33.10 -11.20 18.45
CA GLU A 181 32.51 -12.25 17.62
C GLU A 181 32.10 -11.72 16.22
N VAL A 182 31.61 -10.48 16.15
CA VAL A 182 31.38 -9.80 14.87
C VAL A 182 32.71 -9.56 14.15
N ALA A 183 33.77 -9.17 14.85
CA ALA A 183 35.08 -8.92 14.23
C ALA A 183 35.71 -10.19 13.66
N GLU A 184 35.60 -11.31 14.37
CA GLU A 184 36.03 -12.62 13.88
C GLU A 184 35.27 -12.99 12.59
N PHE A 185 33.96 -12.80 12.59
CA PHE A 185 33.14 -13.06 11.41
C PHE A 185 33.54 -12.16 10.23
N MET A 186 33.69 -10.85 10.46
CA MET A 186 34.06 -9.89 9.42
C MET A 186 35.42 -10.21 8.78
N LYS A 187 36.40 -10.69 9.56
CA LYS A 187 37.72 -11.12 9.05
C LYS A 187 37.66 -12.36 8.16
N GLN A 188 36.62 -13.18 8.28
CA GLN A 188 36.43 -14.40 7.49
C GLN A 188 35.56 -14.18 6.24
N LEU A 189 34.99 -12.99 6.05
CA LEU A 189 34.13 -12.70 4.92
C LEU A 189 34.93 -12.65 3.60
N PRO A 190 34.49 -13.33 2.54
CA PRO A 190 35.04 -13.13 1.21
C PRO A 190 34.53 -11.79 0.64
N LEU A 191 35.45 -10.85 0.39
CA LEU A 191 35.14 -9.50 -0.09
C LEU A 191 35.37 -9.40 -1.62
N PRO A 192 34.56 -8.61 -2.36
CA PRO A 192 33.46 -7.79 -1.88
C PRO A 192 32.19 -8.59 -1.55
N CYS A 193 31.45 -8.21 -0.50
CA CYS A 193 30.33 -8.97 0.03
C CYS A 193 29.08 -8.10 0.26
N GLY A 194 27.89 -8.67 0.03
CA GLY A 194 26.63 -8.12 0.54
C GLY A 194 26.26 -8.78 1.87
N LEU A 195 26.02 -8.00 2.92
CA LEU A 195 25.72 -8.48 4.27
C LEU A 195 24.33 -8.02 4.69
N PHE A 196 23.48 -8.97 5.05
CA PHE A 196 22.22 -8.69 5.73
C PHE A 196 22.39 -8.89 7.24
N ALA A 197 22.24 -7.82 8.01
CA ALA A 197 22.16 -7.88 9.46
C ALA A 197 20.69 -7.98 9.89
N ALA A 198 20.40 -8.89 10.81
CA ALA A 198 19.02 -9.23 11.18
C ALA A 198 18.19 -8.04 11.70
N ASP A 199 18.81 -7.01 12.27
CA ASP A 199 18.18 -5.77 12.72
C ASP A 199 19.17 -4.58 12.63
N ASP A 200 18.65 -3.35 12.64
CA ASP A 200 19.45 -2.13 12.50
C ASP A 200 20.46 -1.93 13.64
N ALA A 201 20.11 -2.35 14.86
CA ALA A 201 21.02 -2.27 16.00
C ALA A 201 22.28 -3.12 15.77
N LEU A 202 22.10 -4.38 15.33
CA LEU A 202 23.21 -5.25 14.95
C LEU A 202 23.96 -4.73 13.72
N ALA A 203 23.25 -4.18 12.73
CA ALA A 203 23.87 -3.54 11.58
C ALA A 203 24.80 -2.38 11.99
N ALA A 204 24.38 -1.55 12.95
CA ALA A 204 25.24 -0.49 13.49
C ALA A 204 26.48 -1.03 14.22
N VAL A 205 26.39 -2.20 14.88
CA VAL A 205 27.58 -2.89 15.42
C VAL A 205 28.51 -3.32 14.28
N VAL A 206 27.96 -3.94 13.24
CA VAL A 206 28.72 -4.35 12.05
C VAL A 206 29.43 -3.16 11.41
N MET A 207 28.78 -2.01 11.24
CA MET A 207 29.39 -0.78 10.71
C MET A 207 30.64 -0.37 11.50
N ARG A 208 30.53 -0.29 12.84
CA ARG A 208 31.67 0.09 13.69
C ARG A 208 32.80 -0.94 13.62
N VAL A 209 32.46 -2.23 13.61
CA VAL A 209 33.45 -3.31 13.56
C VAL A 209 34.13 -3.40 12.20
N ALA A 210 33.40 -3.16 11.10
CA ALA A 210 33.95 -3.08 9.75
C ALA A 210 35.06 -2.02 9.68
N ALA A 211 34.78 -0.82 10.19
CA ALA A 211 35.75 0.26 10.27
C ALA A 211 37.00 -0.13 11.10
N LYS A 212 36.83 -0.79 12.25
CA LYS A 212 37.94 -1.31 13.06
C LYS A 212 38.77 -2.39 12.34
N CYS A 213 38.14 -3.15 11.45
CA CYS A 213 38.80 -4.17 10.64
C CYS A 213 39.39 -3.63 9.32
N GLY A 214 39.25 -2.34 9.03
CA GLY A 214 39.68 -1.73 7.76
C GLY A 214 38.82 -2.15 6.55
N ILE A 215 37.61 -2.66 6.78
CA ILE A 215 36.65 -3.04 5.74
C ILE A 215 35.77 -1.82 5.45
N ARG A 216 35.79 -1.34 4.21
CA ARG A 216 35.00 -0.16 3.81
C ARG A 216 33.57 -0.56 3.48
N VAL A 217 32.64 0.28 3.91
CA VAL A 217 31.21 0.15 3.61
C VAL A 217 30.82 1.38 2.78
N PRO A 218 30.25 1.23 1.57
CA PRO A 218 29.78 -0.03 0.95
C PRO A 218 30.81 -0.73 0.03
N GLU A 219 32.02 -0.19 -0.14
CA GLU A 219 32.93 -0.62 -1.22
C GLU A 219 33.41 -2.06 -1.08
N ASP A 220 33.76 -2.48 0.13
CA ASP A 220 34.20 -3.84 0.41
C ASP A 220 33.04 -4.70 0.94
N CYS A 221 32.16 -4.12 1.77
CA CYS A 221 30.99 -4.80 2.32
C CYS A 221 29.75 -3.92 2.26
N ALA A 222 28.84 -4.18 1.31
CA ALA A 222 27.52 -3.55 1.31
C ALA A 222 26.69 -4.13 2.46
N LEU A 223 25.98 -3.28 3.20
CA LEU A 223 25.24 -3.65 4.40
C LEU A 223 23.80 -3.15 4.33
N ILE A 224 22.86 -4.02 4.72
CA ILE A 224 21.45 -3.67 4.95
C ILE A 224 20.98 -4.21 6.31
N GLY A 225 20.17 -3.43 7.02
CA GLY A 225 19.50 -3.78 8.27
C GLY A 225 17.98 -3.96 8.11
N TYR A 226 17.29 -4.03 9.25
CA TYR A 226 15.83 -4.07 9.34
C TYR A 226 15.35 -3.33 10.57
N GLY A 227 14.34 -2.46 10.39
CA GLY A 227 13.69 -1.71 11.45
C GLY A 227 13.32 -0.29 11.03
N ASN A 228 14.18 0.34 10.25
CA ASN A 228 14.22 1.79 10.02
C ASN A 228 14.36 2.61 11.31
N ASP A 229 15.26 2.16 12.18
CA ASP A 229 15.53 2.79 13.46
C ASP A 229 16.45 3.99 13.28
N SER A 230 15.87 5.20 13.34
CA SER A 230 16.57 6.46 13.09
C SER A 230 17.92 6.60 13.80
N PRO A 231 18.06 6.28 15.12
CA PRO A 231 19.34 6.38 15.81
C PRO A 231 20.45 5.51 15.21
N TYR A 232 20.11 4.33 14.66
CA TYR A 232 21.08 3.45 14.03
C TYR A 232 21.30 3.80 12.55
N CYS A 233 20.22 4.18 11.86
CA CYS A 233 20.21 4.48 10.43
C CYS A 233 21.03 5.72 10.08
N PHE A 234 20.83 6.81 10.81
CA PHE A 234 21.40 8.12 10.46
C PHE A 234 22.66 8.48 11.25
N ALA A 235 22.92 7.84 12.41
CA ALA A 235 24.17 8.04 13.14
C ALA A 235 25.34 7.19 12.58
N SER A 236 25.05 6.22 11.72
CA SER A 236 26.07 5.43 11.03
C SER A 236 26.65 6.21 9.86
N VAL A 237 27.95 6.04 9.58
CA VAL A 237 28.64 6.65 8.44
C VAL A 237 29.31 5.55 7.61
N PRO A 238 28.93 5.37 6.32
CA PRO A 238 27.77 5.98 5.66
C PRO A 238 26.43 5.60 6.31
N SER A 239 25.36 6.34 5.98
CA SER A 239 24.01 6.07 6.48
C SER A 239 23.54 4.66 6.12
N LEU A 240 22.90 3.98 7.07
CA LEU A 240 22.58 2.56 6.97
C LEU A 240 21.28 2.34 6.17
N SER A 241 21.38 1.57 5.09
CA SER A 241 20.25 1.02 4.34
C SER A 241 19.46 0.05 5.20
N THR A 242 18.14 0.06 5.07
CA THR A 242 17.27 -0.76 5.93
C THR A 242 15.96 -1.12 5.24
N ILE A 243 15.28 -2.13 5.74
CA ILE A 243 13.89 -2.46 5.39
C ILE A 243 13.00 -1.96 6.54
N ALA A 244 11.97 -1.18 6.22
CA ALA A 244 11.11 -0.59 7.23
C ALA A 244 10.25 -1.64 7.96
N HIS A 245 10.08 -1.49 9.28
CA HIS A 245 9.12 -2.28 10.04
C HIS A 245 7.69 -1.74 9.81
N PRO A 246 6.68 -2.59 9.50
CA PRO A 246 5.30 -2.15 9.25
C PRO A 246 4.54 -1.83 10.55
N SER A 247 5.14 -1.04 11.44
CA SER A 247 4.67 -0.83 12.82
C SER A 247 3.30 -0.17 12.92
N VAL A 248 3.01 0.82 12.07
CA VAL A 248 1.71 1.52 12.07
C VAL A 248 0.60 0.53 11.70
N GLU A 249 0.83 -0.25 10.67
CA GLU A 249 -0.14 -1.22 10.19
C GLU A 249 -0.34 -2.38 11.19
N ILE A 250 0.73 -2.84 11.85
CA ILE A 250 0.62 -3.78 12.98
C ILE A 250 -0.30 -3.21 14.07
N GLY A 251 -0.16 -1.92 14.39
CA GLY A 251 -1.03 -1.26 15.37
C GLY A 251 -2.49 -1.21 14.94
N ARG A 252 -2.75 -0.82 13.69
CA ARG A 252 -4.10 -0.74 13.11
C ARG A 252 -4.79 -2.11 13.13
N LEU A 253 -4.10 -3.15 12.68
CA LEU A 253 -4.63 -4.52 12.66
C LEU A 253 -4.76 -5.12 14.06
N ALA A 254 -3.86 -4.77 14.99
CA ALA A 254 -4.00 -5.19 16.38
C ALA A 254 -5.26 -4.58 17.01
N ALA A 255 -5.53 -3.31 16.75
CA ALA A 255 -6.78 -2.66 17.17
C ALA A 255 -8.00 -3.32 16.51
N GLN A 256 -7.97 -3.60 15.21
CA GLN A 256 -9.05 -4.32 14.53
C GLN A 256 -9.33 -5.70 15.18
N ARG A 257 -8.28 -6.47 15.49
CA ARG A 257 -8.42 -7.78 16.17
C ARG A 257 -8.92 -7.66 17.61
N LEU A 258 -8.69 -6.54 18.30
CA LEU A 258 -9.30 -6.27 19.61
C LEU A 258 -10.79 -5.95 19.46
N ALA A 259 -11.17 -5.12 18.48
CA ALA A 259 -12.58 -4.79 18.21
C ALA A 259 -13.42 -6.05 17.94
N GLU A 260 -12.93 -6.95 17.09
CA GLU A 260 -13.61 -8.22 16.78
C GLU A 260 -13.78 -9.14 18.01
N GLN A 261 -12.85 -9.07 18.97
CA GLN A 261 -13.01 -9.78 20.24
C GLN A 261 -14.11 -9.16 21.10
N PHE A 262 -14.29 -7.83 21.07
CA PHE A 262 -15.36 -7.16 21.80
C PHE A 262 -16.75 -7.46 21.26
N ASP A 263 -16.89 -7.54 19.95
CA ASP A 263 -18.18 -7.75 19.28
C ASP A 263 -18.59 -9.23 19.27
N GLY A 264 -17.73 -10.13 19.76
CA GLY A 264 -17.95 -11.58 19.70
C GLY A 264 -17.92 -12.15 18.28
N THR A 265 -17.55 -11.35 17.28
CA THR A 265 -17.41 -11.73 15.87
C THR A 265 -16.07 -12.45 15.59
N GLY A 266 -15.13 -12.39 16.54
CA GLY A 266 -13.91 -13.18 16.52
C GLY A 266 -14.20 -14.68 16.49
N LYS A 267 -13.62 -15.40 15.51
CA LYS A 267 -13.73 -16.85 15.38
C LYS A 267 -13.11 -17.52 16.62
N HIS A 268 -13.94 -17.92 17.58
CA HIS A 268 -13.54 -18.74 18.72
C HIS A 268 -13.15 -20.14 18.22
N GLY A 269 -11.90 -20.31 17.78
CA GLY A 269 -11.39 -21.63 17.39
C GLY A 269 -10.18 -21.70 16.44
N ARG A 270 -9.66 -20.60 15.89
CA ARG A 270 -8.40 -20.63 15.12
C ARG A 270 -7.38 -19.64 15.67
N ILE A 271 -6.16 -20.12 15.84
CA ILE A 271 -4.98 -19.31 16.13
C ILE A 271 -4.74 -18.42 14.91
N ASP A 272 -5.26 -17.19 14.92
CA ASP A 272 -5.06 -16.25 13.82
C ASP A 272 -3.71 -15.55 13.99
N ARG A 273 -2.69 -16.15 13.37
CA ARG A 273 -1.39 -15.51 13.13
C ARG A 273 -1.48 -14.72 11.83
N LEU A 274 -1.62 -13.41 11.96
CA LEU A 274 -1.59 -12.46 10.86
C LEU A 274 -0.15 -11.98 10.62
N THR A 275 0.35 -12.21 9.41
CA THR A 275 1.68 -11.77 8.98
C THR A 275 1.59 -10.64 7.97
N LEU A 276 2.41 -9.62 8.16
CA LEU A 276 2.43 -8.41 7.34
C LEU A 276 3.66 -8.33 6.46
N THR A 277 3.45 -8.23 5.15
CA THR A 277 4.50 -7.92 4.18
C THR A 277 4.77 -6.42 4.16
N THR A 278 5.96 -6.05 3.70
CA THR A 278 6.35 -4.66 3.44
C THR A 278 7.30 -4.65 2.27
N ASP A 279 7.14 -3.71 1.34
CA ASP A 279 8.04 -3.55 0.19
C ASP A 279 8.97 -2.33 0.36
N ASP A 280 9.13 -1.86 1.60
CA ASP A 280 9.80 -0.62 1.95
C ASP A 280 11.29 -0.82 2.21
N ILE A 281 12.03 -1.05 1.13
CA ILE A 281 13.49 -0.97 1.16
C ILE A 281 13.88 0.51 1.06
N LEU A 282 14.63 0.98 2.06
CA LEU A 282 15.15 2.34 2.15
C LEU A 282 16.66 2.29 1.90
N PRO A 283 17.10 2.34 0.62
CA PRO A 283 18.51 2.34 0.28
C PRO A 283 19.18 3.63 0.76
N ARG A 284 20.37 3.49 1.34
CA ARG A 284 21.24 4.56 1.80
C ARG A 284 22.69 4.22 1.47
N GLY A 285 23.64 5.02 1.94
CA GLY A 285 25.04 4.89 1.57
C GLY A 285 25.68 3.54 1.93
N SER A 286 25.17 2.82 2.94
CA SER A 286 25.76 1.53 3.34
C SER A 286 25.56 0.39 2.34
N SER A 287 24.66 0.51 1.37
CA SER A 287 24.49 -0.50 0.30
C SER A 287 24.66 0.06 -1.10
N ASP A 288 25.08 1.32 -1.24
CA ASP A 288 25.24 1.98 -2.52
C ASP A 288 26.60 1.64 -3.15
N THR A 289 26.76 0.36 -3.52
CA THR A 289 28.00 -0.17 -4.08
C THR A 289 27.95 -0.28 -5.60
N LEU A 290 29.12 -0.17 -6.22
CA LEU A 290 29.39 -0.49 -7.63
C LEU A 290 30.23 -1.78 -7.75
N GLY A 291 29.90 -2.80 -6.95
CA GLY A 291 30.62 -4.08 -6.82
C GLY A 291 30.61 -5.00 -8.05
N ILE A 292 30.13 -4.50 -9.20
CA ILE A 292 30.01 -5.23 -10.45
C ILE A 292 31.42 -5.44 -11.06
N PRO A 293 31.86 -6.70 -11.26
CA PRO A 293 33.20 -6.99 -11.80
C PRO A 293 33.39 -6.55 -13.25
N ASP A 294 32.34 -6.62 -14.07
CA ASP A 294 32.38 -6.23 -15.49
C ASP A 294 32.43 -4.68 -15.62
N PRO A 295 33.51 -4.09 -16.16
CA PRO A 295 33.66 -2.64 -16.27
C PRO A 295 32.61 -1.97 -17.16
N GLU A 296 32.15 -2.65 -18.21
CA GLU A 296 31.13 -2.11 -19.13
C GLU A 296 29.76 -2.08 -18.43
N ILE A 297 29.40 -3.17 -17.75
CA ILE A 297 28.14 -3.23 -16.99
C ILE A 297 28.17 -2.26 -15.81
N LYS A 298 29.31 -2.15 -15.12
CA LYS A 298 29.53 -1.17 -14.06
C LYS A 298 29.29 0.26 -14.57
N LYS A 299 29.83 0.62 -15.74
CA LYS A 299 29.61 1.92 -16.38
C LYS A 299 28.13 2.18 -16.66
N LEU A 300 27.42 1.21 -17.23
CA LEU A 300 26.00 1.33 -17.54
C LEU A 300 25.12 1.46 -16.28
N VAL A 301 25.39 0.67 -15.23
CA VAL A 301 24.66 0.76 -13.96
C VAL A 301 24.92 2.10 -13.26
N SER A 302 26.16 2.57 -13.23
CA SER A 302 26.49 3.90 -12.70
C SER A 302 25.69 4.99 -13.41
N PHE A 303 25.57 4.91 -14.74
CA PHE A 303 24.77 5.84 -15.51
C PHE A 303 23.28 5.78 -15.15
N ILE A 304 22.70 4.58 -15.04
CA ILE A 304 21.29 4.44 -14.64
C ILE A 304 21.06 5.02 -13.24
N ARG A 305 21.89 4.65 -12.26
CA ARG A 305 21.72 5.09 -10.86
C ARG A 305 21.89 6.59 -10.69
N LEU A 306 22.77 7.21 -11.49
CA LEU A 306 22.99 8.65 -11.45
C LEU A 306 21.86 9.45 -12.11
N ASN A 307 21.34 8.99 -13.25
CA ASN A 307 20.44 9.78 -14.09
C ASN A 307 18.96 9.41 -13.94
N ALA A 308 18.64 8.12 -13.82
CA ALA A 308 17.24 7.65 -13.79
C ALA A 308 16.36 8.29 -12.69
N PRO A 309 16.86 8.65 -11.49
CA PRO A 309 16.04 9.33 -10.46
C PRO A 309 15.41 10.64 -10.93
N ASN A 310 16.13 11.42 -11.76
CA ASN A 310 15.73 12.78 -12.16
C ASN A 310 15.64 12.94 -13.69
N ASP A 311 15.70 11.85 -14.47
CA ASP A 311 15.69 11.91 -15.94
C ASP A 311 15.03 10.65 -16.56
N THR A 312 14.57 10.78 -17.80
CA THR A 312 13.97 9.71 -18.59
C THR A 312 15.04 8.86 -19.28
N VAL A 313 15.64 7.93 -18.54
CA VAL A 313 16.64 7.00 -19.10
C VAL A 313 15.98 5.89 -19.92
N ARG A 314 16.38 5.72 -21.18
CA ARG A 314 15.91 4.61 -22.05
C ARG A 314 16.97 3.53 -22.22
N VAL A 315 16.53 2.28 -22.35
CA VAL A 315 17.44 1.14 -22.60
C VAL A 315 18.24 1.31 -23.90
N SER A 316 17.68 2.00 -24.91
CA SER A 316 18.40 2.31 -26.16
C SER A 316 19.60 3.21 -25.95
N GLU A 317 19.58 4.11 -24.97
CA GLU A 317 20.72 4.99 -24.66
C GLU A 317 21.90 4.18 -24.11
N LEU A 318 21.65 3.07 -23.42
CA LEU A 318 22.73 2.22 -22.92
C LEU A 318 23.59 1.66 -24.05
N THR A 319 22.99 1.36 -25.21
CA THR A 319 23.73 0.84 -26.38
C THR A 319 24.64 1.87 -27.04
N THR A 320 24.46 3.17 -26.80
CA THR A 320 25.36 4.21 -27.35
C THR A 320 26.58 4.44 -26.47
N MET A 321 26.59 3.86 -25.26
CA MET A 321 27.64 4.05 -24.26
C MET A 321 28.68 2.91 -24.25
N THR A 322 28.45 1.84 -25.00
CA THR A 322 29.26 0.62 -25.00
C THR A 322 29.25 -0.03 -26.39
N ASP A 323 30.26 -0.83 -26.69
CA ASP A 323 30.31 -1.64 -27.91
C ASP A 323 29.47 -2.93 -27.81
N LEU A 324 28.81 -3.17 -26.67
CA LEU A 324 27.98 -4.34 -26.44
C LEU A 324 26.62 -4.24 -27.15
N SER A 325 26.20 -5.35 -27.77
CA SER A 325 24.83 -5.45 -28.31
C SER A 325 23.77 -5.41 -27.19
N LEU A 326 22.56 -4.97 -27.50
CA LEU A 326 21.45 -4.95 -26.54
C LEU A 326 21.18 -6.34 -25.93
N THR A 327 21.33 -7.40 -26.72
CA THR A 327 21.18 -8.79 -26.25
C THR A 327 22.25 -9.14 -25.23
N THR A 328 23.50 -8.75 -25.47
CA THR A 328 24.62 -8.95 -24.55
C THR A 328 24.45 -8.14 -23.27
N ILE A 329 24.01 -6.88 -23.37
CA ILE A 329 23.72 -6.03 -22.21
C ILE A 329 22.65 -6.70 -21.34
N LYS A 330 21.53 -7.14 -21.92
CA LYS A 330 20.45 -7.82 -21.16
C LYS A 330 20.95 -9.09 -20.47
N ALA A 331 21.71 -9.93 -21.18
CA ALA A 331 22.25 -11.17 -20.63
C ALA A 331 23.18 -10.90 -19.44
N ARG A 332 24.11 -9.96 -19.58
CA ARG A 332 25.07 -9.62 -18.51
C ARG A 332 24.42 -8.89 -17.34
N PHE A 333 23.43 -8.03 -17.58
CA PHE A 333 22.62 -7.45 -16.49
C PHE A 333 21.93 -8.55 -15.68
N SER A 334 21.29 -9.51 -16.37
CA SER A 334 20.64 -10.63 -15.69
C SER A 334 21.66 -11.52 -14.95
N GLU A 335 22.85 -11.72 -15.49
CA GLU A 335 23.93 -12.49 -14.85
C GLU A 335 24.46 -11.81 -13.57
N PHE A 336 24.77 -10.51 -13.64
CA PHE A 336 25.42 -9.79 -12.54
C PHE A 336 24.45 -9.23 -11.51
N LEU A 337 23.25 -8.80 -11.92
CA LEU A 337 22.28 -8.10 -11.06
C LEU A 337 21.01 -8.94 -10.80
N GLY A 338 20.81 -10.04 -11.51
CA GLY A 338 19.60 -10.86 -11.41
C GLY A 338 18.38 -10.30 -12.16
N HIS A 339 18.52 -9.16 -12.85
CA HIS A 339 17.42 -8.51 -13.57
C HIS A 339 17.93 -7.75 -14.81
N SER A 340 17.03 -7.32 -15.69
CA SER A 340 17.31 -6.59 -16.92
C SER A 340 17.65 -5.11 -16.68
N PRO A 341 18.19 -4.39 -17.70
CA PRO A 341 18.42 -2.95 -17.61
C PRO A 341 17.14 -2.14 -17.43
N LYS A 342 16.03 -2.59 -18.04
CA LYS A 342 14.72 -1.94 -17.89
C LYS A 342 14.25 -2.01 -16.44
N GLU A 343 14.40 -3.17 -15.82
CA GLU A 343 14.06 -3.38 -14.41
C GLU A 343 14.95 -2.55 -13.48
N GLU A 344 16.26 -2.40 -13.78
CA GLU A 344 17.13 -1.51 -12.98
C GLU A 344 16.69 -0.05 -13.06
N ILE A 345 16.34 0.45 -14.25
CA ILE A 345 15.80 1.82 -14.41
C ILE A 345 14.52 1.99 -13.59
N GLN A 346 13.59 1.04 -13.69
CA GLN A 346 12.34 1.06 -12.95
C GLN A 346 12.59 1.01 -11.44
N ARG A 347 13.50 0.15 -10.97
CA ARG A 347 13.86 0.00 -9.55
C ARG A 347 14.41 1.29 -8.98
N VAL A 348 15.40 1.91 -9.65
CA VAL A 348 16.02 3.16 -9.23
C VAL A 348 15.00 4.29 -9.17
N ARG A 349 14.15 4.41 -10.20
CA ARG A 349 13.07 5.42 -10.23
C ARG A 349 12.06 5.20 -9.11
N LEU A 350 11.64 3.96 -8.88
CA LEU A 350 10.68 3.63 -7.83
C LEU A 350 11.24 3.94 -6.44
N GLN A 351 12.49 3.58 -6.17
CA GLN A 351 13.15 3.86 -4.90
C GLN A 351 13.24 5.37 -4.63
N HIS A 352 13.61 6.16 -5.63
CA HIS A 352 13.65 7.61 -5.49
C HIS A 352 12.25 8.20 -5.25
N LEU A 353 11.24 7.73 -5.98
CA LEU A 353 9.85 8.15 -5.79
C LEU A 353 9.34 7.82 -4.38
N LYS A 354 9.60 6.59 -3.88
CA LYS A 354 9.26 6.18 -2.51
C LYS A 354 9.92 7.11 -1.47
N ALA A 355 11.19 7.48 -1.66
CA ALA A 355 11.89 8.41 -0.78
C ALA A 355 11.27 9.81 -0.81
N LEU A 356 10.98 10.37 -1.99
CA LEU A 356 10.32 11.67 -2.10
C LEU A 356 8.93 11.68 -1.46
N LEU A 357 8.16 10.59 -1.59
CA LEU A 357 6.83 10.49 -1.00
C LEU A 357 6.85 10.44 0.53
N LYS A 358 7.87 9.80 1.14
CA LYS A 358 7.96 9.61 2.60
C LYS A 358 8.80 10.66 3.33
N GLU A 359 9.89 11.09 2.72
CA GLU A 359 10.89 11.94 3.37
C GLU A 359 10.73 13.42 3.02
N SER A 360 9.91 13.75 2.01
CA SER A 360 9.67 15.13 1.59
C SER A 360 8.20 15.52 1.71
N ARG A 361 7.94 16.83 1.78
CA ARG A 361 6.59 17.41 1.70
C ARG A 361 6.26 17.95 0.30
N LEU A 362 7.02 17.55 -0.72
CA LEU A 362 6.84 18.06 -2.07
C LEU A 362 5.44 17.67 -2.61
N PRO A 363 4.66 18.61 -3.17
CA PRO A 363 3.43 18.29 -3.87
C PRO A 363 3.66 17.28 -5.01
N LEU A 364 2.69 16.40 -5.29
CA LEU A 364 2.81 15.42 -6.37
C LEU A 364 3.17 16.04 -7.73
N PRO A 365 2.61 17.19 -8.16
CA PRO A 365 3.03 17.84 -9.40
C PRO A 365 4.53 18.19 -9.44
N GLU A 366 5.10 18.63 -8.32
CA GLU A 366 6.53 18.95 -8.27
C GLU A 366 7.40 17.68 -8.36
N ILE A 367 6.92 16.56 -7.83
CA ILE A 367 7.59 15.26 -7.99
C ILE A 367 7.52 14.77 -9.43
N VAL A 368 6.38 14.96 -10.13
CA VAL A 368 6.22 14.65 -11.55
C VAL A 368 7.28 15.36 -12.37
N ASP A 369 7.41 16.68 -12.20
CA ASP A 369 8.37 17.51 -12.90
C ASP A 369 9.81 17.10 -12.58
N ARG A 370 10.12 16.94 -11.28
CA ARG A 370 11.47 16.61 -10.81
C ARG A 370 11.98 15.26 -11.29
N MET A 371 11.09 14.28 -11.41
CA MET A 371 11.42 12.94 -11.89
C MET A 371 11.21 12.80 -13.41
N CYS A 372 10.81 13.87 -14.10
CA CYS A 372 10.50 13.89 -15.53
C CYS A 372 9.48 12.83 -15.96
N PHE A 373 8.42 12.62 -15.18
CA PHE A 373 7.25 11.89 -15.67
C PHE A 373 6.46 12.76 -16.64
N SER A 374 5.93 12.18 -17.71
CA SER A 374 5.15 12.92 -18.72
C SER A 374 3.84 13.51 -18.18
N SER A 375 3.31 12.94 -17.09
CA SER A 375 2.12 13.43 -16.39
C SER A 375 2.03 12.86 -14.96
N GLY A 376 1.13 13.42 -14.15
CA GLY A 376 0.74 12.83 -12.86
C GLY A 376 0.08 11.45 -13.00
N GLN A 377 -0.62 11.19 -14.10
CA GLN A 377 -1.18 9.87 -14.42
C GLN A 377 -0.07 8.85 -14.68
N ASP A 378 0.98 9.23 -15.41
CA ASP A 378 2.12 8.34 -15.68
C ASP A 378 2.88 7.98 -14.40
N LEU A 379 3.10 8.95 -13.52
CA LEU A 379 3.70 8.71 -12.21
C LEU A 379 2.82 7.76 -11.38
N SER A 380 1.51 8.03 -11.32
CA SER A 380 0.57 7.23 -10.52
C SER A 380 0.47 5.80 -11.04
N ARG A 381 0.37 5.60 -12.37
CA ARG A 381 0.40 4.27 -12.99
C ARG A 381 1.72 3.54 -12.76
N PHE A 382 2.85 4.24 -12.89
CA PHE A 382 4.16 3.69 -12.63
C PHE A 382 4.27 3.19 -11.18
N PHE A 383 3.80 4.00 -10.22
CA PHE A 383 3.84 3.68 -8.80
C PHE A 383 2.86 2.56 -8.45
N LEU A 384 1.60 2.66 -8.85
CA LEU A 384 0.55 1.66 -8.60
C LEU A 384 0.92 0.29 -9.16
N ARG A 385 1.45 0.24 -10.39
CA ARG A 385 1.92 -1.01 -11.01
C ARG A 385 3.05 -1.67 -10.20
N ALA A 386 3.88 -0.87 -9.54
CA ALA A 386 5.05 -1.34 -8.84
C ALA A 386 4.80 -1.64 -7.35
N THR A 387 3.82 -0.98 -6.71
CA THR A 387 3.57 -1.08 -5.26
C THR A 387 2.19 -1.61 -4.90
N GLY A 388 1.24 -1.60 -5.85
CA GLY A 388 -0.17 -1.88 -5.59
C GLY A 388 -0.90 -0.79 -4.81
N GLN A 389 -0.27 0.38 -4.57
CA GLN A 389 -0.85 1.51 -3.84
C GLN A 389 -0.75 2.79 -4.66
N SER A 390 -1.67 3.75 -4.46
CA SER A 390 -1.52 5.08 -5.05
C SER A 390 -0.37 5.86 -4.36
N PRO A 391 0.27 6.82 -5.03
CA PRO A 391 1.28 7.68 -4.41
C PRO A 391 0.75 8.43 -3.17
N THR A 392 -0.53 8.79 -3.19
CA THR A 392 -1.22 9.50 -2.09
C THR A 392 -1.38 8.60 -0.88
N ASP A 393 -1.88 7.37 -1.07
CA ASP A 393 -2.08 6.41 0.03
C ASP A 393 -0.75 6.04 0.68
N TYR A 394 0.26 5.81 -0.15
CA TYR A 394 1.61 5.51 0.30
C TYR A 394 2.22 6.67 1.10
N ARG A 395 1.94 7.93 0.74
CA ARG A 395 2.34 9.11 1.49
C ARG A 395 1.57 9.26 2.80
N ALA A 396 0.26 8.96 2.80
CA ALA A 396 -0.59 9.03 3.98
C ALA A 396 -0.31 7.91 4.99
N GLY A 397 0.51 6.91 4.63
CA GLY A 397 0.80 5.76 5.49
C GLY A 397 -0.38 4.79 5.60
N SER A 398 -1.35 4.89 4.70
CA SER A 398 -2.49 3.97 4.59
C SER A 398 -2.06 2.77 3.76
N ALA A 399 -1.72 1.66 4.43
CA ALA A 399 -1.42 0.43 3.73
C ALA A 399 -2.74 -0.24 3.30
N ALA A 400 -3.07 -0.16 2.01
CA ALA A 400 -3.89 -1.18 1.38
C ALA A 400 -2.97 -2.33 0.96
N GLN A 401 -3.23 -3.57 1.42
CA GLN A 401 -2.67 -4.80 0.84
C GLN A 401 -3.40 -6.07 1.37
N PRO A 402 -3.42 -7.22 0.65
CA PRO A 402 -4.19 -7.49 -0.58
C PRO A 402 -4.78 -8.94 -0.64
N THR A 403 -5.42 -9.36 -1.74
CA THR A 403 -5.05 -10.56 -2.53
C THR A 403 -5.78 -10.62 -3.86
N LYS A 404 -5.10 -11.21 -4.86
CA LYS A 404 -5.50 -11.36 -6.26
C LYS A 404 -6.17 -12.71 -6.58
N ASP A 405 -6.63 -13.44 -5.56
CA ASP A 405 -7.22 -14.76 -5.72
C ASP A 405 -8.48 -14.87 -4.82
N GLY A 406 -9.65 -14.76 -5.44
CA GLY A 406 -10.93 -15.03 -4.81
C GLY A 406 -11.98 -14.00 -5.20
N ALA A 407 -12.86 -14.34 -6.13
CA ALA A 407 -14.18 -13.70 -6.19
C ALA A 407 -14.79 -13.80 -4.79
N GLY A 408 -15.12 -12.66 -4.18
CA GLY A 408 -15.62 -12.64 -2.80
C GLY A 408 -16.95 -13.39 -2.70
N GLU A 409 -17.19 -14.10 -1.59
CA GLU A 409 -18.44 -14.87 -1.40
C GLU A 409 -19.68 -14.00 -1.14
N GLY A 410 -19.52 -12.66 -1.03
CA GLY A 410 -20.58 -11.69 -0.77
C GLY A 410 -21.30 -11.18 -2.03
N TRP A 411 -22.37 -10.40 -1.85
CA TRP A 411 -23.06 -9.69 -2.93
C TRP A 411 -23.29 -8.23 -2.53
N GLY A 412 -23.50 -7.34 -3.50
CA GLY A 412 -23.75 -5.92 -3.24
C GLY A 412 -24.37 -5.19 -4.43
N VAL A 413 -24.38 -3.85 -4.34
CA VAL A 413 -24.91 -2.97 -5.38
C VAL A 413 -23.85 -1.95 -5.81
N VAL A 414 -23.57 -1.88 -7.11
CA VAL A 414 -22.65 -0.89 -7.69
C VAL A 414 -23.42 0.18 -8.45
N PHE A 415 -23.28 1.43 -8.06
CA PHE A 415 -23.93 2.56 -8.71
C PHE A 415 -22.99 3.23 -9.72
N ASP A 416 -23.52 3.64 -10.88
CA ASP A 416 -22.90 4.72 -11.63
C ASP A 416 -23.15 6.09 -10.94
N LEU A 417 -22.48 7.15 -11.38
CA LEU A 417 -22.58 8.48 -10.78
C LEU A 417 -23.47 9.43 -11.59
N ASP A 418 -23.04 9.75 -12.81
CA ASP A 418 -23.53 10.86 -13.61
C ASP A 418 -24.78 10.44 -14.38
N GLY A 419 -25.93 11.06 -14.09
CA GLY A 419 -27.23 10.63 -14.63
C GLY A 419 -27.88 9.46 -13.87
N THR A 420 -27.15 8.85 -12.93
CA THR A 420 -27.64 7.76 -12.07
C THR A 420 -27.89 8.20 -10.62
N LEU A 421 -26.92 8.82 -9.96
CA LEU A 421 -27.05 9.33 -8.58
C LEU A 421 -27.31 10.83 -8.54
N ILE A 422 -26.72 11.56 -9.49
CA ILE A 422 -26.77 13.02 -9.56
C ILE A 422 -26.98 13.48 -10.99
N ASP A 423 -27.72 14.57 -11.17
CA ASP A 423 -27.82 15.25 -12.46
C ASP A 423 -26.65 16.23 -12.62
N THR A 424 -25.70 15.86 -13.47
CA THR A 424 -24.52 16.68 -13.78
C THR A 424 -24.50 17.12 -15.24
N GLU A 425 -25.48 16.75 -16.06
CA GLU A 425 -25.44 16.92 -17.52
C GLU A 425 -25.32 18.41 -17.92
N MET A 426 -26.13 19.26 -17.28
CA MET A 426 -26.08 20.71 -17.51
C MET A 426 -24.78 21.35 -17.02
N ILE A 427 -24.16 20.82 -15.98
CA ILE A 427 -22.88 21.32 -15.43
C ILE A 427 -21.74 20.96 -16.40
N TYR A 428 -21.74 19.74 -16.92
CA TYR A 428 -20.81 19.31 -17.97
C TYR A 428 -20.94 20.19 -19.21
N TYR A 429 -22.16 20.36 -19.72
CA TYR A 429 -22.44 21.17 -20.90
C TYR A 429 -21.92 22.61 -20.74
N GLU A 430 -22.29 23.28 -19.64
CA GLU A 430 -21.96 24.68 -19.45
C GLU A 430 -20.46 24.89 -19.18
N ALA A 431 -19.80 23.98 -18.45
CA ALA A 431 -18.36 24.02 -18.25
C ALA A 431 -17.59 23.84 -19.57
N TYR A 432 -18.08 22.92 -20.40
CA TYR A 432 -17.49 22.60 -21.70
C TYR A 432 -17.67 23.77 -22.68
N ARG A 433 -18.89 24.31 -22.77
CA ARG A 433 -19.22 25.50 -23.59
C ARG A 433 -18.32 26.68 -23.25
N ARG A 434 -18.14 26.99 -21.96
CA ARG A 434 -17.25 28.10 -21.53
C ARG A 434 -15.79 27.86 -21.86
N ALA A 435 -15.32 26.62 -21.78
CA ALA A 435 -13.94 26.28 -22.11
C ALA A 435 -13.65 26.41 -23.62
N LEU A 436 -14.63 26.11 -24.49
CA LEU A 436 -14.54 26.37 -25.92
C LEU A 436 -14.58 27.86 -26.25
N GLU A 437 -15.49 28.61 -25.62
CA GLU A 437 -15.62 30.06 -25.83
C GLU A 437 -14.38 30.83 -25.40
N ALA A 438 -13.69 30.36 -24.35
CA ALA A 438 -12.41 30.92 -23.91
C ALA A 438 -11.32 30.88 -25.01
N GLN A 439 -11.50 30.04 -26.04
CA GLN A 439 -10.63 29.94 -27.20
C GLN A 439 -11.28 30.44 -28.51
N GLY A 440 -12.46 31.05 -28.42
CA GLY A 440 -13.18 31.59 -29.57
C GLY A 440 -13.96 30.56 -30.40
N PHE A 441 -14.22 29.38 -29.85
CA PHE A 441 -15.02 28.34 -30.49
C PHE A 441 -16.42 28.28 -29.87
N HIS A 442 -17.43 28.06 -30.70
CA HIS A 442 -18.82 27.91 -30.30
C HIS A 442 -19.36 26.60 -30.85
N LEU A 443 -20.15 25.89 -30.04
CA LEU A 443 -20.84 24.66 -30.39
C LEU A 443 -22.34 24.90 -30.17
N ALA A 444 -23.18 24.52 -31.14
CA ALA A 444 -24.63 24.63 -30.95
C ALA A 444 -25.09 23.60 -29.90
N PRO A 445 -26.12 23.90 -29.08
CA PRO A 445 -26.63 22.97 -28.06
C PRO A 445 -26.98 21.58 -28.63
N GLU A 446 -27.57 21.54 -29.82
CA GLU A 446 -28.00 20.31 -30.49
C GLU A 446 -26.82 19.46 -30.99
N GLU A 447 -25.69 20.11 -31.30
CA GLU A 447 -24.45 19.43 -31.66
C GLU A 447 -23.76 18.87 -30.42
N HIS A 448 -23.92 19.50 -29.26
CA HIS A 448 -23.35 19.01 -28.02
C HIS A 448 -24.03 17.71 -27.55
N GLU A 449 -25.37 17.72 -27.49
CA GLU A 449 -26.16 16.56 -27.07
C GLU A 449 -25.91 15.33 -27.96
N LYS A 450 -25.79 15.56 -29.27
CA LYS A 450 -25.53 14.48 -30.25
C LYS A 450 -24.12 13.91 -30.19
N GLU A 451 -23.12 14.74 -29.87
CA GLU A 451 -21.70 14.39 -29.99
C GLU A 451 -21.00 14.13 -28.66
N PHE A 452 -21.59 14.42 -27.49
CA PHE A 452 -20.88 14.31 -26.20
C PHE A 452 -21.65 13.65 -25.05
N THR A 453 -22.98 13.50 -25.12
CA THR A 453 -23.75 12.79 -24.09
C THR A 453 -23.33 11.31 -24.03
N GLY A 454 -22.87 10.85 -22.86
CA GLY A 454 -22.40 9.48 -22.61
C GLY A 454 -21.01 9.12 -23.19
N ALA A 455 -20.21 10.10 -23.62
CA ALA A 455 -18.82 9.88 -24.06
C ALA A 455 -17.84 9.99 -22.89
N CYS A 456 -16.76 9.18 -22.87
CA CYS A 456 -15.73 9.35 -21.86
C CYS A 456 -14.77 10.50 -22.21
N ASN A 457 -14.06 11.04 -21.22
CA ASN A 457 -13.16 12.19 -21.42
C ASN A 457 -12.15 11.99 -22.57
N ALA A 458 -11.61 10.79 -22.75
CA ALA A 458 -10.66 10.48 -23.83
C ALA A 458 -11.29 10.48 -25.24
N GLU A 459 -12.58 10.15 -25.35
CA GLU A 459 -13.30 10.23 -26.63
C GLU A 459 -13.71 11.65 -26.94
N ILE A 460 -14.13 12.40 -25.91
CA ILE A 460 -14.37 13.83 -26.01
C ILE A 460 -13.09 14.52 -26.50
N GLU A 461 -11.93 14.19 -25.90
CA GLU A 461 -10.59 14.63 -26.35
C GLU A 461 -10.32 14.31 -27.81
N LYS A 462 -10.58 13.07 -28.22
CA LYS A 462 -10.37 12.63 -29.61
C LYS A 462 -11.33 13.33 -30.58
N ARG A 463 -12.58 13.57 -30.20
CA ARG A 463 -13.59 14.28 -30.99
C ARG A 463 -13.23 15.76 -31.13
N VAL A 464 -12.83 16.41 -30.04
CA VAL A 464 -12.28 17.78 -30.02
C VAL A 464 -11.08 17.89 -30.94
N ALA A 465 -10.14 16.94 -30.86
CA ALA A 465 -8.96 16.88 -31.72
C ALA A 465 -9.28 16.71 -33.21
N THR A 466 -10.44 16.12 -33.54
CA THR A 466 -10.84 15.83 -34.92
C THR A 466 -11.72 16.96 -35.51
N LEU A 467 -12.53 17.61 -34.68
CA LEU A 467 -13.50 18.63 -35.10
C LEU A 467 -12.91 20.06 -35.12
N LEU A 468 -11.86 20.31 -34.35
CA LEU A 468 -11.28 21.64 -34.19
C LEU A 468 -9.94 21.77 -34.94
N PRO A 469 -9.61 22.97 -35.45
CA PRO A 469 -8.40 23.20 -36.23
C PRO A 469 -7.11 23.00 -35.40
N GLU A 470 -5.97 22.76 -36.07
CA GLU A 470 -4.66 22.57 -35.43
C GLU A 470 -4.23 23.71 -34.48
N THR A 471 -4.83 24.90 -34.63
CA THR A 471 -4.61 26.06 -33.76
C THR A 471 -5.34 25.98 -32.42
N PHE A 472 -6.15 24.95 -32.18
CA PHE A 472 -6.87 24.75 -30.93
C PHE A 472 -5.94 24.23 -29.82
N ASP A 473 -5.86 24.95 -28.70
CA ASP A 473 -5.03 24.58 -27.56
C ASP A 473 -5.79 23.62 -26.65
N GLN A 474 -5.61 22.32 -26.89
CA GLN A 474 -6.24 21.27 -26.08
C GLN A 474 -5.85 21.37 -24.59
N ALA A 475 -4.59 21.66 -24.28
CA ALA A 475 -4.14 21.74 -22.89
C ALA A 475 -4.82 22.89 -22.14
N ARG A 476 -5.00 24.04 -22.80
CA ARG A 476 -5.79 25.15 -22.27
C ARG A 476 -7.26 24.76 -22.13
N PHE A 477 -7.83 24.06 -23.10
CA PHE A 477 -9.21 23.61 -23.06
C PHE A 477 -9.48 22.76 -21.80
N HIS A 478 -8.65 21.74 -21.55
CA HIS A 478 -8.80 20.89 -20.36
C HIS A 478 -8.68 21.66 -19.05
N ARG A 479 -7.73 22.60 -18.97
CA ARG A 479 -7.55 23.42 -17.77
C ARG A 479 -8.77 24.31 -17.52
N GLU A 480 -9.29 24.97 -18.56
CA GLU A 480 -10.48 25.82 -18.43
C GLU A 480 -11.74 25.00 -18.15
N TRP A 481 -11.91 23.85 -18.81
CA TRP A 481 -13.03 22.95 -18.58
C TRP A 481 -13.05 22.45 -17.15
N ARG A 482 -11.94 21.90 -16.64
CA ARG A 482 -11.84 21.47 -15.22
C ARG A 482 -12.11 22.63 -14.27
N ARG A 483 -11.53 23.80 -14.53
CA ARG A 483 -11.74 24.99 -13.69
C ARG A 483 -13.21 25.39 -13.65
N HIS A 484 -13.87 25.46 -14.80
CA HIS A 484 -15.29 25.82 -14.89
C HIS A 484 -16.18 24.77 -14.25
N PHE A 485 -15.88 23.49 -14.47
CA PHE A 485 -16.62 22.38 -13.90
C PHE A 485 -16.55 22.38 -12.37
N THR A 486 -15.35 22.45 -11.78
CA THR A 486 -15.14 22.55 -10.33
C THR A 486 -15.84 23.78 -9.73
N MET A 487 -15.75 24.92 -10.41
CA MET A 487 -16.41 26.15 -9.98
C MET A 487 -17.94 25.98 -9.95
N MET A 488 -18.53 25.42 -10.99
CA MET A 488 -19.98 25.21 -11.08
C MET A 488 -20.49 24.20 -10.05
N LEU A 489 -19.77 23.08 -9.83
CA LEU A 489 -20.11 22.14 -8.76
C LEU A 489 -20.09 22.81 -7.36
N THR A 490 -19.26 23.83 -7.18
CA THR A 490 -19.16 24.57 -5.91
C THR A 490 -20.24 25.64 -5.77
N GLU A 491 -20.52 26.37 -6.85
CA GLU A 491 -21.51 27.47 -6.87
C GLU A 491 -22.96 26.96 -6.97
N SER A 492 -23.17 25.81 -7.59
CA SER A 492 -24.46 25.15 -7.77
C SER A 492 -24.28 23.65 -7.62
N PRO A 493 -24.18 23.16 -6.36
CA PRO A 493 -24.02 21.74 -6.07
C PRO A 493 -25.10 20.89 -6.74
N PRO A 494 -24.73 19.74 -7.35
CA PRO A 494 -25.69 18.86 -7.98
C PRO A 494 -26.61 18.25 -6.91
N VAL A 495 -27.91 18.19 -7.23
CA VAL A 495 -28.92 17.61 -6.35
C VAL A 495 -29.02 16.11 -6.64
N PRO A 496 -29.04 15.24 -5.61
CA PRO A 496 -29.31 13.82 -5.80
C PRO A 496 -30.63 13.59 -6.54
N LEU A 497 -30.65 12.63 -7.46
CA LEU A 497 -31.88 12.27 -8.18
C LEU A 497 -32.95 11.72 -7.22
N GLU A 498 -34.21 11.84 -7.61
CA GLU A 498 -35.35 11.41 -6.79
C GLU A 498 -35.22 9.92 -6.42
N GLY A 499 -35.29 9.60 -5.13
CA GLY A 499 -35.18 8.24 -4.59
C GLY A 499 -33.75 7.76 -4.30
N VAL A 500 -32.70 8.53 -4.64
CA VAL A 500 -31.31 8.14 -4.38
C VAL A 500 -31.01 8.02 -2.89
N ILE A 501 -31.41 9.02 -2.10
CA ILE A 501 -31.17 9.02 -0.65
C ILE A 501 -31.90 7.86 0.00
N ASP A 502 -33.20 7.70 -0.28
CA ASP A 502 -34.01 6.60 0.26
C ASP A 502 -33.44 5.23 -0.11
N ALA A 503 -32.93 5.06 -1.33
CA ALA A 503 -32.27 3.84 -1.77
C ALA A 503 -31.00 3.53 -0.98
N LEU A 504 -30.12 4.52 -0.83
CA LEU A 504 -28.85 4.38 -0.10
C LEU A 504 -29.08 4.14 1.40
N GLU A 505 -30.03 4.85 2.02
CA GLU A 505 -30.42 4.62 3.40
C GLU A 505 -31.00 3.21 3.59
N THR A 506 -31.91 2.78 2.72
CA THR A 506 -32.50 1.42 2.77
C THR A 506 -31.42 0.34 2.65
N LEU A 507 -30.46 0.49 1.74
CA LEU A 507 -29.36 -0.47 1.58
C LEU A 507 -28.42 -0.48 2.79
N THR A 508 -28.15 0.70 3.35
CA THR A 508 -27.32 0.87 4.55
C THR A 508 -27.96 0.21 5.77
N GLU A 509 -29.25 0.44 6.00
CA GLU A 509 -30.03 -0.19 7.09
C GLU A 509 -30.07 -1.72 6.98
N ARG A 510 -30.10 -2.24 5.75
CA ARG A 510 -30.05 -3.68 5.47
C ARG A 510 -28.63 -4.27 5.53
N GLY A 511 -27.60 -3.44 5.68
CA GLY A 511 -26.20 -3.87 5.66
C GLY A 511 -25.75 -4.42 4.31
N VAL A 512 -26.39 -4.00 3.21
CA VAL A 512 -26.00 -4.39 1.85
C VAL A 512 -24.84 -3.49 1.40
N PRO A 513 -23.68 -4.06 1.03
CA PRO A 513 -22.54 -3.27 0.56
C PRO A 513 -22.89 -2.46 -0.70
N VAL A 514 -22.53 -1.18 -0.70
CA VAL A 514 -22.67 -0.29 -1.86
C VAL A 514 -21.31 0.23 -2.32
N GLY A 515 -21.13 0.32 -3.63
CA GLY A 515 -19.95 0.89 -4.26
C GLY A 515 -20.33 1.76 -5.45
N LEU A 516 -19.37 2.54 -5.92
CA LEU A 516 -19.54 3.41 -7.09
C LEU A 516 -18.52 3.07 -8.17
N ALA A 517 -18.97 2.99 -9.41
CA ALA A 517 -18.12 2.78 -10.59
C ALA A 517 -18.47 3.79 -11.69
N SER A 518 -17.59 4.75 -11.96
CA SER A 518 -17.81 5.83 -12.94
C SER A 518 -16.69 5.90 -13.98
N SER A 519 -16.99 6.43 -15.17
CA SER A 519 -15.98 6.72 -16.20
C SER A 519 -15.19 8.01 -15.94
N SER A 520 -15.60 8.78 -14.93
CA SER A 520 -14.93 10.01 -14.49
C SER A 520 -13.68 9.71 -13.66
N ASP A 521 -12.75 10.66 -13.56
CA ASP A 521 -11.56 10.50 -12.71
C ASP A 521 -11.90 10.56 -11.21
N LEU A 522 -11.04 10.02 -10.36
CA LEU A 522 -11.33 9.91 -8.92
C LEU A 522 -11.55 11.28 -8.26
N ALA A 523 -10.81 12.30 -8.67
CA ALA A 523 -10.94 13.65 -8.12
C ALA A 523 -12.32 14.26 -8.44
N HIS A 524 -12.83 14.01 -9.64
CA HIS A 524 -14.19 14.35 -10.02
C HIS A 524 -15.21 13.64 -9.12
N ILE A 525 -15.12 12.32 -9.02
CA ILE A 525 -16.10 11.50 -8.27
C ILE A 525 -16.18 11.99 -6.82
N GLU A 526 -15.02 12.14 -6.17
CA GLU A 526 -14.91 12.62 -4.79
C GLU A 526 -15.57 13.98 -4.60
N LEU A 527 -15.27 14.94 -5.48
CA LEU A 527 -15.85 16.29 -5.40
C LEU A 527 -17.37 16.28 -5.63
N SER A 528 -17.84 15.57 -6.66
CA SER A 528 -19.27 15.48 -6.98
C SER A 528 -20.06 14.84 -5.84
N LEU A 529 -19.55 13.77 -5.24
CA LEU A 529 -20.16 13.12 -4.08
C LEU A 529 -20.16 14.02 -2.83
N GLU A 530 -19.06 14.75 -2.58
CA GLU A 530 -18.97 15.69 -1.46
C GLU A 530 -20.02 16.79 -1.60
N LYS A 531 -20.11 17.41 -2.79
CA LYS A 531 -21.05 18.51 -3.05
C LYS A 531 -22.50 18.07 -3.06
N ALA A 532 -22.78 16.84 -3.52
CA ALA A 532 -24.11 16.25 -3.46
C ALA A 532 -24.51 15.74 -2.06
N GLY A 533 -23.59 15.74 -1.08
CA GLY A 533 -23.84 15.18 0.26
C GLY A 533 -23.95 13.66 0.29
N LEU A 534 -23.46 12.96 -0.74
CA LEU A 534 -23.56 11.50 -0.88
C LEU A 534 -22.28 10.76 -0.47
N ARG A 535 -21.17 11.48 -0.26
CA ARG A 535 -19.86 10.88 -0.02
C ARG A 535 -19.82 9.89 1.15
N GLY A 536 -20.61 10.12 2.19
CA GLY A 536 -20.68 9.27 3.38
C GLY A 536 -21.24 7.86 3.13
N TYR A 537 -21.97 7.65 2.03
CA TYR A 537 -22.57 6.35 1.71
C TYR A 537 -21.60 5.39 1.00
N PHE A 538 -20.56 5.90 0.35
CA PHE A 538 -19.68 5.10 -0.50
C PHE A 538 -18.31 4.90 0.15
N SER A 539 -18.05 3.71 0.67
CA SER A 539 -16.72 3.33 1.16
C SER A 539 -15.77 2.91 0.04
N ILE A 540 -16.33 2.47 -1.10
CA ILE A 540 -15.60 2.00 -2.27
C ILE A 540 -15.98 2.82 -3.50
N LEU A 541 -14.98 3.40 -4.15
CA LEU A 541 -15.07 4.09 -5.43
C LEU A 541 -14.18 3.36 -6.44
N ALA A 542 -14.59 3.29 -7.70
CA ALA A 542 -13.78 2.86 -8.82
C ALA A 542 -13.93 3.89 -9.94
N ALA A 543 -12.81 4.51 -10.32
CA ALA A 543 -12.78 5.62 -11.25
C ALA A 543 -12.25 5.20 -12.63
N GLY A 544 -12.63 5.96 -13.65
CA GLY A 544 -12.23 5.71 -15.03
C GLY A 544 -10.73 5.88 -15.27
N ASP A 545 -10.04 6.70 -14.46
CA ASP A 545 -8.59 6.88 -14.53
C ASP A 545 -7.78 5.76 -13.85
N GLU A 546 -8.48 4.79 -13.25
CA GLU A 546 -7.90 3.60 -12.61
C GLU A 546 -7.93 2.35 -13.49
N VAL A 547 -8.59 2.42 -14.66
CA VAL A 547 -8.77 1.29 -15.59
C VAL A 547 -8.18 1.58 -16.98
N GLU A 548 -7.71 0.54 -17.67
CA GLU A 548 -7.17 0.65 -19.03
C GLU A 548 -8.27 0.89 -20.06
N ARG A 549 -9.43 0.24 -19.89
CA ARG A 549 -10.59 0.34 -20.78
C ARG A 549 -11.83 0.79 -20.02
N GLY A 550 -12.34 1.97 -20.37
CA GLY A 550 -13.59 2.49 -19.84
C GLY A 550 -14.83 1.79 -20.41
N LYS A 551 -16.01 2.09 -19.85
CA LYS A 551 -17.32 1.59 -20.31
C LYS A 551 -17.44 1.79 -21.83
N PRO A 552 -17.81 0.78 -22.65
CA PRO A 552 -18.55 -0.43 -22.29
C PRO A 552 -17.70 -1.64 -21.84
N ASP A 553 -16.38 -1.51 -21.69
CA ASP A 553 -15.57 -2.59 -21.11
C ASP A 553 -15.90 -2.74 -19.61
N PRO A 554 -15.99 -3.98 -19.07
CA PRO A 554 -16.40 -4.22 -17.69
C PRO A 554 -15.37 -3.83 -16.63
N GLU A 555 -14.16 -3.42 -17.02
CA GLU A 555 -13.00 -3.25 -16.12
C GLU A 555 -13.31 -2.42 -14.86
N VAL A 556 -14.04 -1.29 -14.99
CA VAL A 556 -14.37 -0.42 -13.85
C VAL A 556 -15.37 -1.05 -12.88
N TYR A 557 -16.30 -1.86 -13.39
CA TYR A 557 -17.24 -2.60 -12.55
C TYR A 557 -16.56 -3.76 -11.84
N LEU A 558 -15.69 -4.49 -12.54
CA LEU A 558 -14.89 -5.58 -11.95
C LEU A 558 -13.96 -5.04 -10.86
N LEU A 559 -13.31 -3.90 -11.10
CA LEU A 559 -12.50 -3.22 -10.10
C LEU A 559 -13.30 -2.82 -8.86
N CYS A 560 -14.51 -2.28 -9.05
CA CYS A 560 -15.40 -1.93 -7.94
C CYS A 560 -15.79 -3.19 -7.14
N CYS A 561 -16.21 -4.27 -7.81
CA CYS A 561 -16.58 -5.53 -7.17
C CYS A 561 -15.40 -6.16 -6.41
N GLU A 562 -14.19 -6.12 -6.98
CA GLU A 562 -12.96 -6.58 -6.35
C GLU A 562 -12.69 -5.81 -5.05
N ARG A 563 -12.76 -4.47 -5.10
CA ARG A 563 -12.57 -3.60 -3.92
C ARG A 563 -13.64 -3.81 -2.85
N MET A 564 -14.87 -4.09 -3.26
CA MET A 564 -15.98 -4.40 -2.36
C MET A 564 -15.91 -5.83 -1.78
N GLY A 565 -15.12 -6.72 -2.39
CA GLY A 565 -15.09 -8.14 -2.01
C GLY A 565 -16.41 -8.87 -2.29
N ILE A 566 -17.09 -8.54 -3.39
CA ILE A 566 -18.37 -9.15 -3.80
C ILE A 566 -18.22 -9.97 -5.09
N ASP A 567 -19.08 -10.98 -5.27
CA ASP A 567 -19.22 -11.73 -6.52
C ASP A 567 -20.10 -10.96 -7.50
N PRO A 568 -19.58 -10.53 -8.67
CA PRO A 568 -20.38 -9.81 -9.64
C PRO A 568 -21.58 -10.62 -10.17
N LEU A 569 -21.49 -11.96 -10.23
CA LEU A 569 -22.60 -12.81 -10.72
C LEU A 569 -23.81 -12.84 -9.79
N ARG A 570 -23.61 -12.46 -8.52
CA ARG A 570 -24.64 -12.40 -7.48
C ARG A 570 -25.07 -10.97 -7.16
N SER A 571 -24.41 -9.99 -7.77
CA SER A 571 -24.53 -8.57 -7.44
C SER A 571 -25.29 -7.80 -8.52
N HIS A 572 -25.67 -6.58 -8.17
CA HIS A 572 -26.49 -5.71 -9.00
C HIS A 572 -25.74 -4.42 -9.33
N SER A 573 -26.09 -3.77 -10.45
CA SER A 573 -25.68 -2.40 -10.72
C SER A 573 -26.85 -1.52 -11.15
N VAL A 574 -26.71 -0.21 -10.95
CA VAL A 574 -27.66 0.79 -11.44
C VAL A 574 -26.97 1.68 -12.46
N GLU A 575 -27.61 1.87 -13.61
CA GLU A 575 -27.06 2.59 -14.76
C GLU A 575 -28.15 3.33 -15.54
N ASP A 576 -27.79 4.44 -16.16
CA ASP A 576 -28.66 5.24 -17.03
C ASP A 576 -28.20 5.20 -18.51
N SER A 577 -26.99 4.67 -18.77
CA SER A 577 -26.36 4.76 -20.09
C SER A 577 -26.25 3.40 -20.80
N THR A 578 -26.44 3.37 -22.14
CA THR A 578 -26.26 2.16 -22.96
C THR A 578 -24.89 1.51 -22.77
N ARG A 579 -23.84 2.33 -22.63
CA ARG A 579 -22.46 1.85 -22.46
C ARG A 579 -22.26 1.24 -21.10
N GLY A 580 -22.81 1.87 -20.08
CA GLY A 580 -22.74 1.40 -18.72
C GLY A 580 -23.50 0.12 -18.50
N VAL A 581 -24.69 -0.03 -19.09
CA VAL A 581 -25.39 -1.31 -19.08
C VAL A 581 -24.57 -2.40 -19.75
N ARG A 582 -23.96 -2.13 -20.91
CA ARG A 582 -23.08 -3.11 -21.58
C ARG A 582 -21.89 -3.49 -20.69
N ALA A 583 -21.29 -2.55 -19.98
CA ALA A 583 -20.20 -2.81 -19.05
C ALA A 583 -20.64 -3.64 -17.84
N GLY A 584 -21.78 -3.30 -17.23
CA GLY A 584 -22.34 -4.05 -16.09
C GLY A 584 -22.71 -5.49 -16.47
N VAL A 585 -23.39 -5.69 -17.61
CA VAL A 585 -23.71 -7.02 -18.14
C VAL A 585 -22.44 -7.81 -18.46
N ALA A 586 -21.44 -7.18 -19.08
CA ALA A 586 -20.16 -7.84 -19.36
C ALA A 586 -19.37 -8.20 -18.09
N ALA A 587 -19.57 -7.48 -16.99
CA ALA A 587 -18.99 -7.78 -15.69
C ALA A 587 -19.72 -8.95 -14.99
N GLY A 588 -20.92 -9.33 -15.46
CA GLY A 588 -21.76 -10.38 -14.88
C GLY A 588 -22.84 -9.87 -13.91
N LEU A 589 -22.95 -8.55 -13.74
CA LEU A 589 -23.91 -7.90 -12.85
C LEU A 589 -25.32 -7.95 -13.44
N HIS A 590 -26.33 -8.00 -12.56
CA HIS A 590 -27.71 -7.68 -12.97
C HIS A 590 -27.90 -6.17 -12.99
N VAL A 591 -28.26 -5.61 -14.14
CA VAL A 591 -28.31 -4.16 -14.32
C VAL A 591 -29.74 -3.64 -14.21
N PHE A 592 -30.00 -2.74 -13.27
CA PHE A 592 -31.18 -1.88 -13.26
C PHE A 592 -30.90 -0.67 -14.15
N LEU A 593 -31.54 -0.64 -15.33
CA LEU A 593 -31.40 0.43 -16.30
C LEU A 593 -32.49 1.49 -16.09
N LEU A 594 -32.07 2.73 -15.80
CA LEU A 594 -32.94 3.90 -15.66
C LEU A 594 -33.38 4.38 -17.06
N THR A 595 -34.68 4.33 -17.36
CA THR A 595 -35.18 4.67 -18.72
C THR A 595 -35.42 6.15 -18.97
N GLY A 596 -35.20 7.01 -17.97
CA GLY A 596 -35.42 8.47 -18.06
C GLY A 596 -34.63 9.15 -19.20
N GLY A 597 -33.42 8.65 -19.50
CA GLY A 597 -32.54 9.16 -20.56
C GLY A 597 -32.71 8.52 -21.95
N LYS A 598 -33.75 7.69 -22.16
CA LYS A 598 -33.96 6.92 -23.41
C LYS A 598 -32.73 6.12 -23.93
N PRO A 599 -32.00 5.36 -23.08
CA PRO A 599 -30.90 4.52 -23.53
C PRO A 599 -31.37 3.39 -24.47
N GLU A 600 -30.47 2.90 -25.34
CA GLU A 600 -30.75 1.69 -26.13
C GLU A 600 -30.79 0.48 -25.19
N VAL A 601 -31.93 -0.21 -25.17
CA VAL A 601 -32.08 -1.43 -24.38
C VAL A 601 -31.27 -2.57 -25.04
N PRO A 602 -30.31 -3.19 -24.32
CA PRO A 602 -29.55 -4.31 -24.85
C PRO A 602 -30.43 -5.53 -25.17
N GLN A 603 -29.93 -6.46 -25.99
CA GLN A 603 -30.69 -7.66 -26.37
C GLN A 603 -30.76 -8.69 -25.23
N GLU A 604 -29.91 -8.57 -24.22
CA GLU A 604 -29.74 -9.46 -23.07
C GLU A 604 -30.81 -9.22 -21.99
N LYS A 605 -32.08 -9.52 -22.33
CA LYS A 605 -33.25 -9.26 -21.47
C LYS A 605 -33.21 -9.94 -20.09
N ASP A 606 -32.44 -11.01 -19.93
CA ASP A 606 -32.42 -11.81 -18.69
C ASP A 606 -31.49 -11.23 -17.60
N GLN A 607 -30.64 -10.24 -17.95
CA GLN A 607 -29.69 -9.60 -17.02
C GLN A 607 -29.94 -8.09 -16.84
N VAL A 608 -31.00 -7.56 -17.45
CA VAL A 608 -31.34 -6.12 -17.41
C VAL A 608 -32.79 -5.94 -17.00
N SER A 609 -33.02 -5.22 -15.90
CA SER A 609 -34.34 -4.77 -15.47
C SER A 609 -34.52 -3.30 -15.83
N LEU A 610 -35.59 -2.98 -16.55
CA LEU A 610 -35.94 -1.60 -16.86
C LEU A 610 -36.73 -0.98 -15.71
N VAL A 611 -36.29 0.17 -15.23
CA VAL A 611 -36.98 0.96 -14.20
C VAL A 611 -37.07 2.41 -14.66
N SER A 612 -38.17 3.09 -14.32
CA SER A 612 -38.37 4.48 -14.74
C SER A 612 -37.53 5.46 -13.91
N SER A 613 -37.25 5.12 -12.65
CA SER A 613 -36.37 5.83 -11.73
C SER A 613 -35.72 4.87 -10.73
N ILE A 614 -34.72 5.35 -10.00
CA ILE A 614 -34.04 4.56 -8.96
C ILE A 614 -34.99 4.15 -7.82
N ALA A 615 -36.07 4.91 -7.59
CA ALA A 615 -37.08 4.64 -6.56
C ALA A 615 -37.93 3.37 -6.85
N GLU A 616 -38.01 2.95 -8.11
CA GLU A 616 -38.80 1.76 -8.51
C GLU A 616 -38.06 0.44 -8.30
N VAL A 617 -36.74 0.50 -8.04
CA VAL A 617 -35.98 -0.70 -7.70
C VAL A 617 -36.46 -1.20 -6.34
N PRO A 618 -36.73 -2.51 -6.17
CA PRO A 618 -37.33 -3.05 -4.95
C PRO A 618 -36.31 -3.18 -3.80
N TRP A 619 -35.68 -2.07 -3.37
CA TRP A 619 -34.56 -2.01 -2.44
C TRP A 619 -34.77 -2.75 -1.13
N ALA A 620 -36.00 -2.76 -0.59
CA ALA A 620 -36.32 -3.41 0.68
C ALA A 620 -36.28 -4.96 0.61
N CYS A 621 -36.46 -5.54 -0.59
CA CYS A 621 -36.49 -7.00 -0.80
C CYS A 621 -35.51 -7.46 -1.88
N LEU A 622 -34.54 -6.61 -2.24
CA LEU A 622 -33.48 -6.97 -3.16
C LEU A 622 -32.60 -8.06 -2.53
N GLU A 623 -32.37 -9.16 -3.25
CA GLU A 623 -31.66 -10.35 -2.81
C GLU A 623 -30.52 -10.69 -3.80
N PRO A 624 -29.52 -11.50 -3.41
CA PRO A 624 -28.47 -11.93 -4.35
C PRO A 624 -29.06 -12.71 -5.52
N ARG A 625 -28.47 -12.58 -6.70
CA ARG A 625 -28.84 -13.42 -7.85
C ARG A 625 -28.57 -14.89 -7.54
N MET A 626 -29.56 -15.74 -7.80
CA MET A 626 -29.40 -17.19 -7.73
C MET A 626 -28.66 -17.66 -8.98
N ILE A 627 -27.46 -18.20 -8.81
CA ILE A 627 -26.71 -18.83 -9.90
C ILE A 627 -27.38 -20.17 -10.19
N GLY A 628 -28.10 -20.26 -11.31
CA GLY A 628 -28.77 -21.47 -11.79
C GLY A 628 -27.85 -22.37 -12.60
#